data_AF-A0A948MUC3-F1
#
_entry.id   AF-A0A948MUC3-F1
#
_cell.length_a   1.000
_cell.length_b   1.000
_cell.length_c   1.000
_cell.angle_alpha   90.00
_cell.angle_beta   90.00
_cell.angle_gamma   90.00
#
_symmetry.space_group_name_H-M   'P 1'
#
loop_
_entity.id
_entity.type
_entity.pdbx_description
1 polymer ?
#
loop_
_entity_poly.entity_id
_entity_poly.type
_entity_poly.pdbx_seq_one_letter_code
_entity_poly.pdbx_strand_id
1 'polypeptide(L)'
;ALATGNTALVPAEKAALLNTLPESVKPHIVSDASTNYAAVLFEGDSDALKTQNGILAERDGPIVPVYGVTRDDLASGISDYPLDLLVEEQSISINTAAAGGNASLMTIG
;
A
#
# COMPACT_ATOMS: atom_id res chain seq x y z
N ALA A 1 -2.64 -1.22 5.42
CA ALA A 1 -1.30 -1.60 4.92
C ALA A 1 -0.97 -3.09 5.15
N LEU A 2 -0.78 -3.55 6.39
CA LEU A 2 -0.34 -4.93 6.64
C LEU A 2 -1.32 -6.00 6.15
N ALA A 3 -2.62 -5.76 6.27
CA ALA A 3 -3.67 -6.67 5.79
C ALA A 3 -3.61 -6.94 4.27
N THR A 4 -2.95 -6.07 3.51
CA THR A 4 -2.76 -6.20 2.07
C THR A 4 -1.34 -6.62 1.69
N GLY A 5 -0.58 -7.19 2.64
CA GLY A 5 0.76 -7.75 2.40
C GLY A 5 1.90 -6.72 2.33
N ASN A 6 1.60 -5.45 2.59
CA ASN A 6 2.60 -4.38 2.50
C ASN A 6 3.49 -4.30 3.75
N THR A 7 4.69 -3.75 3.56
CA THR A 7 5.51 -3.21 4.67
C THR A 7 5.11 -1.76 4.90
N ALA A 8 4.94 -1.35 6.15
CA ALA A 8 4.59 0.02 6.50
C ALA A 8 5.84 0.84 6.87
N LEU A 9 6.01 2.00 6.24
CA LEU A 9 6.95 3.03 6.69
C LEU A 9 6.23 3.96 7.67
N VAL A 10 6.71 4.05 8.90
CA VAL A 10 6.24 5.03 9.88
C VAL A 10 7.21 6.21 9.97
N PRO A 11 6.72 7.44 10.16
CA PRO A 11 7.58 8.59 10.37
C PRO A 11 8.53 8.41 11.56
N ALA A 12 9.72 9.00 11.49
CA ALA A 12 10.77 8.84 12.50
C ALA A 12 10.31 9.26 13.91
N GLU A 13 9.43 10.27 14.01
CA GLU A 13 8.84 10.71 15.28
C GLU A 13 7.98 9.63 15.96
N LYS A 14 7.51 8.64 15.20
CA LYS A 14 6.71 7.49 15.69
C LYS A 14 7.54 6.22 15.83
N ALA A 15 8.85 6.25 15.61
CA ALA A 15 9.72 5.06 15.66
C ALA A 15 9.68 4.33 17.01
N ALA A 16 9.40 5.04 18.11
CA ALA A 16 9.26 4.44 19.44
C ALA A 16 8.14 3.37 19.51
N LEU A 17 7.11 3.46 18.66
CA LEU A 17 6.03 2.47 18.59
C LEU A 17 6.54 1.08 18.22
N LEU A 18 7.64 0.98 17.45
CA LEU A 18 8.22 -0.30 17.04
C LEU A 18 8.58 -1.19 18.24
N ASN A 19 8.96 -0.59 19.37
CA ASN A 19 9.31 -1.31 20.59
C ASN A 19 8.08 -1.95 21.28
N THR A 20 6.87 -1.47 20.97
CA THR A 20 5.62 -1.95 21.55
C THR A 20 4.93 -3.02 20.73
N LEU A 21 5.42 -3.29 19.51
CA LEU A 21 4.79 -4.22 18.58
C LEU A 21 5.08 -5.68 18.94
N PRO A 22 4.17 -6.61 18.61
CA PRO A 22 4.46 -8.04 18.62
C PRO A 22 5.61 -8.42 17.68
N GLU A 23 6.40 -9.45 18.04
CA GLU A 23 7.54 -9.92 17.24
C GLU A 23 7.16 -10.32 15.81
N SER A 24 5.95 -10.83 15.59
CA SER A 24 5.46 -11.17 14.26
C SER A 24 5.22 -9.97 13.35
N VAL A 25 5.04 -8.76 13.92
CA VAL A 25 4.69 -7.54 13.18
C VAL A 25 5.92 -6.67 12.93
N LYS A 26 6.89 -6.68 13.85
CA LYS A 26 8.12 -5.85 13.76
C LYS A 26 8.82 -5.92 12.40
N PRO A 27 8.98 -7.08 11.73
CA PRO A 27 9.64 -7.16 10.43
C PRO A 27 8.91 -6.39 9.31
N HIS A 28 7.63 -6.10 9.49
CA HIS A 28 6.78 -5.44 8.50
C HIS A 28 6.60 -3.94 8.74
N ILE A 29 7.28 -3.35 9.73
CA ILE A 29 7.24 -1.91 9.99
C ILE A 29 8.65 -1.36 10.04
N VAL A 30 8.92 -0.36 9.20
CA VAL A 30 10.22 0.32 9.09
C VAL A 30 10.06 1.80 9.43
N SER A 31 11.16 2.47 9.82
CA SER A 31 11.17 3.91 10.13
C SER A 31 12.20 4.70 9.33
N ASP A 32 12.79 4.09 8.31
CA ASP A 32 13.81 4.72 7.47
C ASP A 32 13.16 5.52 6.35
N ALA A 33 13.22 6.85 6.47
CA ALA A 33 12.66 7.79 5.51
C ALA A 33 13.32 7.73 4.12
N SER A 34 14.47 7.07 3.96
CA SER A 34 15.10 6.83 2.65
C SER A 34 14.44 5.69 1.86
N THR A 35 13.54 4.95 2.49
CA THR A 35 12.81 3.84 1.85
C THR A 35 11.78 4.39 0.86
N ASN A 36 11.80 3.90 -0.38
CA ASN A 36 10.73 4.20 -1.35
C ASN A 36 9.41 3.57 -0.92
N TYR A 37 8.31 4.28 -1.18
CA TYR A 37 6.95 3.83 -0.85
C TYR A 37 6.01 4.04 -2.03
N ALA A 38 5.01 3.16 -2.14
CA ALA A 38 4.06 3.13 -3.25
C ALA A 38 2.69 3.76 -2.92
N ALA A 39 2.41 4.03 -1.64
CA ALA A 39 1.18 4.68 -1.18
C ALA A 39 1.45 5.45 0.12
N VAL A 40 0.66 6.50 0.39
CA VAL A 40 0.64 7.20 1.69
C VAL A 40 -0.75 7.09 2.29
N LEU A 41 -0.80 6.68 3.55
CA LEU A 41 -2.00 6.74 4.38
C LEU A 41 -1.89 7.96 5.29
N PHE A 42 -2.82 8.90 5.13
CA PHE A 42 -2.82 10.15 5.88
C PHE A 42 -4.04 10.24 6.80
N GLU A 43 -3.82 10.64 8.04
CA GLU A 43 -4.87 10.94 9.02
C GLU A 43 -4.72 12.42 9.42
N GLY A 44 -5.76 13.23 9.16
CA GLY A 44 -5.73 14.65 9.51
C GLY A 44 -6.78 15.48 8.79
N ASP A 45 -6.68 16.80 8.94
CA ASP A 45 -7.55 17.75 8.23
C ASP A 45 -7.04 18.06 6.81
N SER A 46 -7.87 18.80 6.07
CA SER A 46 -7.62 19.16 4.66
C SER A 46 -6.40 20.06 4.47
N ASP A 47 -6.09 20.94 5.42
CA ASP A 47 -4.95 21.86 5.30
C ASP A 47 -3.65 21.09 5.48
N ALA A 48 -3.59 20.21 6.49
CA ALA A 48 -2.46 19.33 6.72
C ALA A 48 -2.26 18.34 5.55
N LEU A 49 -3.35 17.79 5.01
CA LEU A 49 -3.30 16.93 3.82
C LEU A 49 -2.74 17.69 2.60
N LYS A 50 -3.16 18.94 2.41
CA LYS A 50 -2.67 19.79 1.31
C LYS A 50 -1.17 20.06 1.44
N THR A 51 -0.69 20.35 2.65
CA THR A 51 0.74 20.52 2.92
C THR A 51 1.52 19.24 2.62
N GLN A 52 1.03 18.08 3.06
CA GLN A 52 1.67 16.80 2.77
C GLN A 52 1.72 16.50 1.27
N ASN A 53 0.62 16.73 0.54
CA ASN A 53 0.61 16.58 -0.91
C ASN A 53 1.60 17.51 -1.62
N GLY A 54 1.81 18.73 -1.10
CA GLY A 54 2.83 19.64 -1.61
C GLY A 54 4.24 19.06 -1.49
N ILE A 55 4.58 18.52 -0.32
CA ILE A 55 5.88 17.87 -0.09
C ILE A 55 6.06 16.64 -1.00
N LEU A 56 5.02 15.81 -1.13
CA LEU A 56 5.07 14.60 -1.96
C LEU A 56 5.18 14.91 -3.45
N ALA A 57 4.62 16.04 -3.91
CA ALA A 57 4.71 16.48 -5.30
C ALA A 57 6.12 16.92 -5.69
N GLU A 58 6.96 17.33 -4.73
CA GLU A 58 8.37 17.68 -4.96
C GLU A 58 9.30 16.47 -4.96
N ARG A 59 8.80 15.28 -4.60
CA ARG A 59 9.61 14.08 -4.50
C ARG A 59 9.96 13.52 -5.88
N ASP A 60 11.21 13.11 -6.03
CA ASP A 60 11.63 12.34 -7.21
C ASP A 60 10.98 10.94 -7.24
N GLY A 61 10.86 10.41 -8.45
CA GLY A 61 10.37 9.05 -8.72
C GLY A 61 8.87 8.99 -9.07
N PRO A 62 8.23 7.81 -8.89
CA PRO A 62 6.82 7.64 -9.20
C PRO A 62 5.91 8.54 -8.36
N ILE A 63 4.82 9.02 -8.97
CA ILE A 63 3.73 9.66 -8.24
C ILE A 63 3.10 8.65 -7.30
N VAL A 64 2.93 9.04 -6.04
CA VAL A 64 2.37 8.18 -5.02
C VAL A 64 0.95 8.63 -4.66
N PRO A 65 -0.04 7.73 -4.70
CA PRO A 65 -1.38 8.04 -4.21
C PRO A 65 -1.37 8.30 -2.70
N VAL A 66 -2.17 9.30 -2.30
CA VAL A 66 -2.38 9.67 -0.90
C VAL A 66 -3.84 9.42 -0.55
N TYR A 67 -4.07 8.53 0.40
CA TYR A 67 -5.39 8.23 0.93
C TYR A 67 -5.56 8.95 2.26
N GLY A 68 -6.32 10.05 2.25
CA GLY A 68 -6.59 10.86 3.43
C GLY A 68 -7.92 10.48 4.06
N VAL A 69 -7.93 10.32 5.38
CA VAL A 69 -9.15 10.16 6.19
C VAL A 69 -9.09 11.15 7.36
N THR A 70 -10.21 11.76 7.72
CA THR A 70 -10.24 12.64 8.90
C THR A 70 -10.12 11.81 10.17
N ARG A 71 -9.58 12.40 11.24
CA ARG A 71 -9.47 11.70 12.52
C ARG A 71 -10.84 11.25 13.05
N ASP A 72 -11.85 12.10 12.92
CA ASP A 72 -13.20 11.82 13.42
C ASP A 72 -13.89 10.71 12.61
N ASP A 73 -13.74 10.71 11.28
CA ASP A 73 -14.31 9.65 10.44
C ASP A 73 -13.63 8.30 10.68
N LEU A 74 -12.29 8.30 10.85
CA LEU A 74 -11.54 7.07 11.14
C LEU A 74 -11.89 6.53 12.53
N ALA A 75 -11.99 7.39 13.54
CA ALA A 75 -12.33 6.99 14.90
C ALA A 75 -13.79 6.51 15.03
N SER A 76 -14.71 7.08 14.26
CA SER A 76 -16.12 6.67 14.22
C SER A 76 -16.40 5.46 13.33
N GLY A 77 -15.44 5.08 12.47
CA GLY A 77 -15.60 4.00 11.49
C GLY A 77 -16.52 4.36 10.32
N ILE A 78 -16.84 5.65 10.14
CA ILE A 78 -17.61 6.14 9.00
C ILE A 78 -16.81 6.00 7.70
N SER A 79 -15.50 6.15 7.78
CA SER A 79 -14.57 5.99 6.66
C SER A 79 -13.30 5.28 7.12
N ASP A 80 -12.69 4.52 6.20
CA ASP A 80 -11.42 3.83 6.39
C ASP A 80 -10.65 3.85 5.06
N TYR A 81 -9.40 3.41 5.09
CA TYR A 81 -8.53 3.38 3.92
C TYR A 81 -8.96 2.31 2.90
N PRO A 82 -8.90 2.59 1.58
CA PRO A 82 -9.34 1.67 0.54
C PRO A 82 -8.33 0.52 0.33
N LEU A 83 -8.60 -0.64 0.93
CA LEU A 83 -7.69 -1.80 0.88
C LEU A 83 -7.46 -2.34 -0.53
N ASP A 84 -8.47 -2.26 -1.39
CA ASP A 84 -8.44 -2.60 -2.81
C ASP A 84 -7.47 -1.74 -3.63
N LEU A 85 -7.12 -0.56 -3.13
CA LEU A 85 -6.11 0.32 -3.74
C LEU A 85 -4.72 0.20 -3.06
N LEU A 86 -4.58 -0.72 -2.10
CA LEU A 86 -3.30 -1.05 -1.44
C LEU A 86 -2.73 -2.39 -1.89
N VAL A 87 -3.17 -2.89 -3.06
CA VAL A 87 -2.60 -4.05 -3.74
C VAL A 87 -2.14 -3.64 -5.14
N GLU A 88 -1.19 -4.38 -5.69
CA GLU A 88 -0.75 -4.20 -7.07
C GLU A 88 -1.41 -5.25 -7.97
N GLU A 89 -2.10 -4.80 -9.02
CA GLU A 89 -2.69 -5.71 -10.00
C GLU A 89 -1.61 -6.25 -10.95
N GLN A 90 -1.60 -7.57 -11.16
CA GLN A 90 -0.70 -8.22 -12.12
C GLN A 90 -1.51 -9.09 -13.10
N SER A 91 -1.43 -8.78 -14.39
CA SER A 91 -2.04 -9.57 -15.46
C SER A 91 -1.02 -10.46 -16.15
N ILE A 92 -1.29 -11.77 -16.20
CA ILE A 92 -0.41 -12.78 -16.78
C ILE A 92 -1.17 -13.53 -17.87
N SER A 93 -0.69 -13.41 -19.12
CA SER A 93 -1.23 -14.14 -20.26
C SER A 93 -0.28 -15.25 -20.69
N ILE A 94 -0.73 -16.50 -20.58
CA ILE A 94 0.07 -17.69 -20.87
C ILE A 94 -0.45 -18.32 -22.16
N ASN A 95 0.39 -18.41 -23.19
CA ASN A 95 0.07 -19.18 -24.38
C ASN A 95 0.19 -20.69 -24.07
N THR A 96 -0.91 -21.31 -23.69
CA THR A 96 -0.97 -22.74 -23.35
C THR A 96 -0.80 -23.67 -24.55
N ALA A 97 -0.92 -23.16 -25.78
CA ALA A 97 -0.73 -23.93 -27.02
C ALA A 97 0.67 -23.77 -27.62
N ALA A 98 1.58 -23.06 -26.93
CA ALA A 98 2.92 -22.75 -27.46
C ALA A 98 3.74 -24.00 -27.83
N ALA A 99 3.50 -25.14 -27.19
CA ALA A 99 4.15 -26.41 -27.50
C ALA A 99 3.61 -27.11 -28.77
N GLY A 100 2.70 -26.47 -29.52
CA GLY A 100 2.17 -26.98 -30.79
C GLY A 100 0.85 -27.75 -30.68
N GLY A 101 0.20 -27.76 -29.52
CA GLY A 101 -1.10 -28.39 -29.32
C GLY A 101 -1.81 -27.84 -28.09
N ASN A 102 -3.14 -27.84 -28.12
CA ASN A 102 -3.96 -27.46 -26.98
C ASN A 102 -4.47 -28.72 -26.28
N ALA A 103 -3.88 -29.06 -25.13
CA ALA A 103 -4.25 -30.25 -24.37
C ALA A 103 -5.75 -30.28 -23.99
N SER A 104 -6.35 -29.13 -23.66
CA SER A 104 -7.78 -29.04 -23.33
C SER A 104 -8.69 -29.34 -24.53
N LEU A 105 -8.24 -29.05 -25.76
CA LEU A 105 -8.97 -29.44 -26.98
C LEU A 105 -8.83 -30.92 -27.30
N MET A 106 -7.74 -31.58 -26.88
CA MET A 106 -7.55 -33.03 -27.10
C MET A 106 -8.51 -33.90 -26.28
N THR A 107 -9.11 -33.35 -25.22
CA THR A 107 -10.05 -34.06 -24.34
C THR A 107 -11.53 -33.86 -24.69
N ILE A 108 -11.83 -33.03 -25.69
CA ILE A 108 -13.20 -32.80 -26.18
C ILE A 108 -13.42 -33.69 -27.40
N GLY A 109 -14.36 -34.63 -27.31
CA GLY A 109 -14.75 -35.57 -28.36
C GLY A 109 -16.27 -35.66 -28.52
#